data_AF-A0A6J7ZTA1-F1
#
_entry.id   AF-A0A6J7ZTA1-F1
#
_cell.length_a   1.000
_cell.length_b   1.000
_cell.length_c   1.000
_cell.angle_alpha   90.00
_cell.angle_beta   90.00
_cell.angle_gamma   90.00
#
_symmetry.space_group_name_H-M   'P 1'
#
loop_
_entity.id
_entity.type
_entity.pdbx_description
1 polymer ?
#
loop_
_entity_poly.entity_id
_entity_poly.type
_entity_poly.pdbx_seq_one_letter_code
_entity_poly.pdbx_strand_id
1 'polypeptide(L)'
;MAILCEEINLLFICVPKAGSSSLENFLISNFGGKQVLTDHIWDDDGKTILVDYRHINIKEIISHRLLTLAQLEQMKILVVTRNPFDWVVSRYVFIVNCYQRLKQEGEKAPDWITAREHRLTEIASMNFDEYVAHDFNNQNRSVYGLFIEGIDEGKVEVVKLEQLDIEVERIFQELGVELFHHIPHYNKTEGKKTDFRLYYSNKSRQIIEQSFARDFERLGYSFDDITMFTIIKKIINFPNKFERKIFGYNIDSPNSEYSTNVAKVFLAGWVLPREGKEAQIVVEGSGVMETFPCDVQRDDVTKTILGEINPNIKCGFQIKWIHTGIFNISFVIECEKMLMAEIHIQPEIDSSDLSIDDITMFTIIKKIINFPNKFERKIFGYNIDSPNSEYSTNVTEVFLTGWVLPREEKEAQIVVEGSGVMETFPCDVQRDDVTKTILGEINPNIKCGFQIKWIHTGIFNISFVIEGEKMLMAEIHIHPEIDSSDSSLHKL
;
A
#
# COMPACT_ATOMS: atom_id res chain seq x y z
N MET A 1 -12.52 21.54 -1.38
CA MET A 1 -13.57 20.61 -1.04
C MET A 1 -13.49 20.52 0.42
N ALA A 2 -14.64 20.69 1.01
CA ALA A 2 -14.80 20.50 2.42
C ALA A 2 -15.94 19.50 2.56
N ILE A 3 -15.74 18.50 3.40
CA ILE A 3 -16.75 17.50 3.71
C ILE A 3 -17.30 17.83 5.09
N LEU A 4 -18.59 18.10 5.13
CA LEU A 4 -19.35 18.38 6.33
C LEU A 4 -20.04 17.09 6.78
N CYS A 5 -19.68 16.60 7.96
CA CYS A 5 -20.35 15.47 8.61
C CYS A 5 -21.14 16.03 9.81
N GLU A 6 -22.39 16.39 9.58
CA GLU A 6 -23.24 17.05 10.59
C GLU A 6 -23.47 16.17 11.83
N GLU A 7 -23.63 14.86 11.64
CA GLU A 7 -23.94 13.91 12.72
C GLU A 7 -22.84 13.81 13.78
N ILE A 8 -21.59 13.93 13.35
CA ILE A 8 -20.40 13.86 14.21
C ILE A 8 -19.73 15.23 14.39
N ASN A 9 -20.40 16.30 13.95
CA ASN A 9 -19.95 17.69 14.09
C ASN A 9 -18.50 17.92 13.61
N LEU A 10 -18.17 17.35 12.45
CA LEU A 10 -16.84 17.36 11.84
C LEU A 10 -16.86 18.12 10.51
N LEU A 11 -15.85 18.96 10.29
CA LEU A 11 -15.54 19.57 9.01
C LEU A 11 -14.16 19.12 8.55
N PHE A 12 -14.10 18.36 7.45
CA PHE A 12 -12.84 17.98 6.83
C PHE A 12 -12.52 18.90 5.66
N ILE A 13 -11.38 19.60 5.70
CA ILE A 13 -10.89 20.46 4.62
C ILE A 13 -9.89 19.68 3.75
N CYS A 14 -10.22 19.50 2.47
CA CYS A 14 -9.46 18.67 1.53
C CYS A 14 -8.29 19.42 0.88
N VAL A 15 -7.07 19.12 1.36
CA VAL A 15 -5.81 19.62 0.81
C VAL A 15 -5.40 18.79 -0.42
N PRO A 16 -5.14 19.43 -1.59
CA PRO A 16 -4.76 18.69 -2.80
C PRO A 16 -3.52 17.83 -2.56
N LYS A 17 -3.52 16.61 -3.07
CA LYS A 17 -2.38 15.65 -3.05
C LYS A 17 -1.95 15.17 -1.65
N ALA A 18 -2.74 15.43 -0.61
CA ALA A 18 -2.53 14.93 0.75
C ALA A 18 -3.50 13.79 1.12
N GLY A 19 -3.84 12.91 0.17
CA GLY A 19 -4.74 11.76 0.43
C GLY A 19 -6.20 12.12 0.69
N SER A 20 -6.63 13.36 0.42
CA SER A 20 -7.98 13.80 0.78
C SER A 20 -9.11 13.06 0.06
N SER A 21 -8.89 12.52 -1.14
CA SER A 21 -9.92 11.69 -1.80
C SER A 21 -10.24 10.41 -1.02
N SER A 22 -9.24 9.86 -0.32
CA SER A 22 -9.44 8.65 0.46
C SER A 22 -10.35 8.92 1.65
N LEU A 23 -10.01 9.95 2.42
CA LEU A 23 -10.79 10.34 3.59
C LEU A 23 -12.16 10.93 3.20
N GLU A 24 -12.26 11.66 2.08
CA GLU A 24 -13.56 12.10 1.53
C GLU A 24 -14.50 10.90 1.32
N ASN A 25 -14.08 9.93 0.52
CA ASN A 25 -14.94 8.79 0.17
C ASN A 25 -15.35 8.02 1.42
N PHE A 26 -14.41 7.88 2.37
CA PHE A 26 -14.67 7.26 3.66
C PHE A 26 -15.72 8.03 4.48
N LEU A 27 -15.60 9.35 4.59
CA LEU A 27 -16.54 10.21 5.31
C LEU A 27 -17.94 10.21 4.68
N ILE A 28 -18.02 10.28 3.35
CA ILE A 28 -19.29 10.25 2.62
C ILE A 28 -19.99 8.90 2.84
N SER A 29 -19.26 7.79 2.68
CA SER A 29 -19.85 6.45 2.69
C SER A 29 -20.26 5.98 4.08
N ASN A 30 -19.53 6.38 5.13
CA ASN A 30 -19.73 5.85 6.48
C ASN A 30 -20.40 6.82 7.45
N PHE A 31 -20.32 8.14 7.18
CA PHE A 31 -20.77 9.18 8.12
C PHE A 31 -21.73 10.19 7.49
N GLY A 32 -22.30 9.84 6.33
CA GLY A 32 -23.23 10.71 5.61
C GLY A 32 -22.63 12.06 5.22
N GLY A 33 -21.30 12.13 5.08
CA GLY A 33 -20.58 13.35 4.76
C GLY A 33 -21.11 13.99 3.47
N LYS A 34 -21.26 15.31 3.48
CA LYS A 34 -21.72 16.09 2.32
C LYS A 34 -20.66 17.09 1.93
N GLN A 35 -20.48 17.30 0.62
CA GLN A 35 -19.66 18.41 0.15
C GLN A 35 -20.31 19.73 0.55
N VAL A 36 -19.55 20.63 1.18
CA VAL A 36 -20.01 21.99 1.56
C VAL A 36 -20.42 22.79 0.33
N LEU A 37 -19.80 22.50 -0.82
CA LEU A 37 -20.07 23.13 -2.10
C LEU A 37 -20.08 22.05 -3.19
N THR A 38 -21.16 21.95 -3.96
CA THR A 38 -21.34 20.90 -4.99
C THR A 38 -20.91 21.33 -6.40
N ASP A 39 -20.72 22.64 -6.62
CA ASP A 39 -20.27 23.20 -7.91
C ASP A 39 -19.41 24.45 -7.70
N HIS A 40 -18.60 24.79 -8.69
CA HIS A 40 -17.78 26.00 -8.68
C HIS A 40 -18.64 27.26 -8.50
N ILE A 41 -18.15 28.22 -7.72
CA ILE A 41 -18.70 29.58 -7.74
C ILE A 41 -17.90 30.33 -8.81
N TRP A 42 -18.58 30.75 -9.87
CA TRP A 42 -18.00 31.53 -10.96
C TRP A 42 -18.20 33.03 -10.74
N ASP A 43 -17.41 33.84 -11.43
CA ASP A 43 -17.67 35.27 -11.56
C ASP A 43 -18.95 35.54 -12.39
N ASP A 44 -19.41 36.79 -12.40
CA ASP A 44 -20.65 37.19 -13.09
C ASP A 44 -20.60 36.89 -14.60
N ASP A 45 -19.39 36.83 -15.16
CA ASP A 45 -19.12 36.53 -16.57
C ASP A 45 -19.07 35.02 -16.87
N GLY A 46 -19.05 34.15 -15.85
CA GLY A 46 -18.89 32.70 -16.00
C GLY A 46 -17.53 32.28 -16.56
N LYS A 47 -16.50 33.13 -16.45
CA LYS A 47 -15.17 32.93 -17.04
C LYS A 47 -14.13 32.50 -16.01
N THR A 48 -14.28 32.95 -14.77
CA THR A 48 -13.30 32.73 -13.70
C THR A 48 -13.94 31.98 -12.54
N ILE A 49 -13.30 30.91 -12.08
CA ILE A 49 -13.69 30.23 -10.84
C ILE A 49 -13.26 31.12 -9.67
N LEU A 50 -14.23 31.68 -8.94
CA LEU A 50 -14.00 32.42 -7.69
C LEU A 50 -13.77 31.47 -6.52
N VAL A 51 -14.50 30.35 -6.48
CA VAL A 51 -14.34 29.31 -5.44
C VAL A 51 -14.32 27.94 -6.08
N ASP A 52 -13.22 27.21 -5.86
CA ASP A 52 -13.05 25.85 -6.34
C ASP A 52 -13.77 24.86 -5.39
N TYR A 53 -14.85 24.24 -5.86
CA TYR A 53 -15.58 23.25 -5.05
C TYR A 53 -14.67 22.10 -4.58
N ARG A 54 -13.62 21.75 -5.35
CA ARG A 54 -12.66 20.70 -5.00
C ARG A 54 -11.61 21.11 -4.00
N HIS A 55 -11.29 22.39 -3.88
CA HIS A 55 -10.22 22.88 -2.97
C HIS A 55 -10.55 24.20 -2.22
N ILE A 56 -11.81 24.41 -1.85
CA ILE A 56 -12.24 25.50 -0.96
C ILE A 56 -11.44 25.60 0.36
N ASN A 57 -11.08 26.83 0.74
CA ASN A 57 -10.46 27.16 2.03
C ASN A 57 -11.46 27.75 3.05
N ILE A 58 -11.08 27.83 4.33
CA ILE A 58 -11.96 28.34 5.39
C ILE A 58 -12.40 29.79 5.16
N LYS A 59 -11.50 30.65 4.69
CA LYS A 59 -11.83 32.05 4.37
C LYS A 59 -12.93 32.14 3.32
N GLU A 60 -12.88 31.30 2.28
CA GLU A 60 -13.91 31.20 1.24
C GLU A 60 -15.23 30.65 1.80
N ILE A 61 -15.19 29.64 2.66
CA ILE A 61 -16.39 29.12 3.36
C ILE A 61 -17.11 30.26 4.10
N ILE A 62 -16.37 31.10 4.82
CA ILE A 62 -16.91 32.23 5.58
C ILE A 62 -17.38 33.35 4.64
N SER A 63 -16.56 33.76 3.67
CA SER A 63 -16.87 34.91 2.81
C SER A 63 -18.08 34.66 1.90
N HIS A 64 -18.32 33.40 1.51
CA HIS A 64 -19.47 32.99 0.73
C HIS A 64 -20.66 32.50 1.58
N ARG A 65 -20.59 32.67 2.92
CA ARG A 65 -21.65 32.32 3.87
C ARG A 65 -22.10 30.85 3.77
N LEU A 66 -21.17 29.95 3.42
CA LEU A 66 -21.43 28.52 3.39
C LEU A 66 -21.52 27.97 4.82
N LEU A 67 -20.65 28.46 5.71
CA LEU A 67 -20.74 28.31 7.16
C LEU A 67 -20.37 29.62 7.85
N THR A 68 -20.97 29.89 9.00
CA THR A 68 -20.63 31.02 9.86
C THR A 68 -19.43 30.69 10.75
N LEU A 69 -18.72 31.72 11.24
CA LEU A 69 -17.64 31.53 12.20
C LEU A 69 -18.13 30.81 13.47
N ALA A 70 -19.32 31.14 13.96
CA ALA A 70 -19.92 30.50 15.13
C ALA A 70 -20.21 29.01 14.91
N GLN A 71 -20.58 28.60 13.69
CA GLN A 71 -20.70 27.18 13.35
C GLN A 71 -19.33 26.52 13.38
N LEU A 72 -18.34 27.09 12.69
CA LEU A 72 -16.97 26.56 12.64
C LEU A 72 -16.36 26.40 14.04
N GLU A 73 -16.60 27.34 14.95
CA GLU A 73 -16.14 27.30 16.34
C GLU A 73 -16.71 26.13 17.15
N GLN A 74 -17.87 25.61 16.74
CA GLN A 74 -18.52 24.46 17.37
C GLN A 74 -18.04 23.13 16.79
N MET A 75 -17.45 23.10 15.59
CA MET A 75 -17.05 21.87 14.91
C MET A 75 -15.63 21.45 15.27
N LYS A 76 -15.36 20.14 15.18
CA LYS A 76 -13.99 19.67 15.01
C LYS A 76 -13.58 19.93 13.56
N ILE A 77 -12.44 20.58 13.33
CA ILE A 77 -11.94 20.86 11.99
C ILE A 77 -10.69 20.03 11.74
N LEU A 78 -10.69 19.28 10.64
CA LEU A 78 -9.64 18.36 10.27
C LEU A 78 -9.04 18.77 8.92
N VAL A 79 -7.72 18.76 8.81
CA VAL A 79 -6.98 18.75 7.54
C VAL A 79 -6.03 17.58 7.51
N VAL A 80 -5.81 17.03 6.32
CA VAL A 80 -4.72 16.09 6.08
C VAL A 80 -3.60 16.82 5.37
N THR A 81 -2.38 16.69 5.89
CA THR A 81 -1.14 17.17 5.29
C THR A 81 -0.28 15.98 4.85
N ARG A 82 0.85 16.26 4.24
CA ARG A 82 1.80 15.26 3.75
C ARG A 82 3.21 15.81 3.89
N ASN A 83 4.21 14.93 3.97
CA ASN A 83 5.60 15.38 3.90
C ASN A 83 5.79 16.36 2.71
N PRO A 84 6.25 17.61 2.95
CA PRO A 84 6.35 18.62 1.91
C PRO A 84 7.14 18.18 0.68
N PHE A 85 8.22 17.41 0.85
CA PHE A 85 9.00 16.90 -0.28
C PHE A 85 8.18 15.96 -1.17
N ASP A 86 7.45 15.06 -0.53
CA ASP A 86 6.63 14.04 -1.19
C ASP A 86 5.38 14.65 -1.86
N TRP A 87 4.84 15.71 -1.24
CA TRP A 87 3.74 16.53 -1.76
C TRP A 87 4.15 17.28 -3.04
N VAL A 88 5.31 17.95 -3.04
CA VAL A 88 5.82 18.68 -4.21
C VAL A 88 6.02 17.75 -5.41
N VAL A 89 6.59 16.56 -5.20
CA VAL A 89 6.73 15.53 -6.25
C VAL A 89 5.37 15.06 -6.74
N SER A 90 4.43 14.78 -5.83
CA SER A 90 3.07 14.36 -6.19
C SER A 90 2.34 15.41 -7.01
N ARG A 91 2.52 16.69 -6.70
CA ARG A 91 1.97 17.83 -7.44
C ARG A 91 2.59 17.97 -8.83
N TYR A 92 3.92 17.86 -8.95
CA TYR A 92 4.62 17.90 -10.23
C TYR A 92 4.14 16.80 -11.17
N VAL A 93 4.18 15.53 -10.73
CA VAL A 93 3.75 14.39 -11.54
C VAL A 93 2.29 14.51 -11.95
N PHE A 94 1.42 14.97 -11.04
CA PHE A 94 0.02 15.22 -11.36
C PHE A 94 -0.16 16.27 -12.46
N ILE A 95 0.57 17.38 -12.41
CA ILE A 95 0.52 18.44 -13.43
C ILE A 95 0.98 17.90 -14.79
N VAL A 96 2.09 17.17 -14.82
CA VAL A 96 2.62 16.54 -16.05
C VAL A 96 1.60 15.57 -16.65
N ASN A 97 0.96 14.72 -15.82
CA ASN A 97 -0.07 13.79 -16.29
C ASN A 97 -1.32 14.54 -16.81
N CYS A 98 -1.72 15.63 -16.16
CA CYS A 98 -2.82 16.47 -16.66
C CYS A 98 -2.50 17.09 -18.02
N TYR A 99 -1.26 17.54 -18.22
CA TYR A 99 -0.80 18.05 -19.51
C TYR A 99 -0.81 16.97 -20.60
N GLN A 100 -0.34 15.76 -20.29
CA GLN A 100 -0.38 14.63 -21.23
C GLN A 100 -1.83 14.29 -21.63
N ARG A 101 -2.74 14.27 -20.65
CA ARG A 101 -4.17 14.06 -20.89
C ARG A 101 -4.75 15.16 -21.78
N LEU A 102 -4.43 16.43 -21.50
CA LEU A 102 -4.85 17.55 -22.34
C LEU A 102 -4.36 17.40 -23.80
N LYS A 103 -3.11 16.95 -24.00
CA LYS A 103 -2.58 16.69 -25.35
C LYS A 103 -3.27 15.53 -26.07
N GLN A 104 -3.73 14.52 -25.34
CA GLN A 104 -4.41 13.35 -25.91
C GLN A 104 -5.89 13.63 -26.21
N GLU A 105 -6.59 14.32 -25.31
CA GLU A 105 -8.03 14.53 -25.39
C GLU A 105 -8.41 15.85 -26.09
N GLY A 106 -7.50 16.83 -26.14
CA GLY A 106 -7.76 18.17 -26.70
C GLY A 106 -8.93 18.85 -26.02
N GLU A 107 -9.88 19.36 -26.80
CA GLU A 107 -11.12 20.00 -26.31
C GLU A 107 -12.04 19.06 -25.51
N LYS A 108 -11.82 17.74 -25.55
CA LYS A 108 -12.59 16.77 -24.76
C LYS A 108 -12.03 16.57 -23.34
N ALA A 109 -10.88 17.17 -23.04
CA ALA A 109 -10.34 17.14 -21.68
C ALA A 109 -11.32 17.81 -20.71
N PRO A 110 -11.41 17.36 -19.45
CA PRO A 110 -12.24 18.02 -18.44
C PRO A 110 -12.01 19.53 -18.40
N ASP A 111 -13.09 20.33 -18.30
CA ASP A 111 -13.02 21.79 -18.36
C ASP A 111 -11.99 22.40 -17.40
N TRP A 112 -11.85 21.82 -16.20
CA TRP A 112 -10.88 22.27 -15.20
C TRP A 112 -9.41 22.05 -15.60
N ILE A 113 -9.12 21.11 -16.50
CA ILE A 113 -7.80 20.92 -17.14
C ILE A 113 -7.63 21.96 -18.23
N THR A 114 -8.60 22.10 -19.12
CA THR A 114 -8.57 23.03 -20.25
C THR A 114 -8.41 24.49 -19.79
N ALA A 115 -9.13 24.89 -18.73
CA ALA A 115 -9.01 26.21 -18.10
C ALA A 115 -7.61 26.49 -17.52
N ARG A 116 -6.76 25.47 -17.39
CA ARG A 116 -5.40 25.57 -16.84
C ARG A 116 -4.32 25.28 -17.89
N GLU A 117 -4.65 25.20 -19.18
CA GLU A 117 -3.72 24.81 -20.27
C GLU A 117 -2.39 25.56 -20.21
N HIS A 118 -2.41 26.89 -20.04
CA HIS A 118 -1.19 27.70 -20.00
C HIS A 118 -0.24 27.22 -18.90
N ARG A 119 -0.74 27.09 -17.67
CA ARG A 119 0.05 26.66 -16.52
C ARG A 119 0.52 25.20 -16.68
N LEU A 120 -0.34 24.32 -17.17
CA LEU A 120 0.03 22.92 -17.40
C LEU A 120 1.16 22.82 -18.43
N THR A 121 1.08 23.58 -19.52
CA THR A 121 2.09 23.62 -20.58
C THR A 121 3.42 24.18 -20.09
N GLU A 122 3.38 25.28 -19.33
CA GLU A 122 4.55 25.91 -18.72
C GLU A 122 5.30 24.92 -17.83
N ILE A 123 4.61 24.32 -16.85
CA ILE A 123 5.24 23.41 -15.89
C ILE A 123 5.70 22.11 -16.54
N ALA A 124 4.94 21.57 -17.50
CA ALA A 124 5.33 20.34 -18.21
C ALA A 124 6.53 20.54 -19.16
N SER A 125 6.89 21.79 -19.47
CA SER A 125 8.10 22.10 -20.24
C SER A 125 9.37 22.16 -19.39
N MET A 126 9.23 22.19 -18.06
CA MET A 126 10.33 22.23 -17.09
C MET A 126 10.70 20.83 -16.64
N ASN A 127 11.97 20.61 -16.28
CA ASN A 127 12.33 19.46 -15.45
C ASN A 127 11.97 19.72 -13.97
N PHE A 128 12.12 18.71 -13.12
CA PHE A 128 11.71 18.82 -11.71
C PHE A 128 12.47 19.89 -10.93
N ASP A 129 13.79 20.02 -11.12
CA ASP A 129 14.59 21.04 -10.42
C ASP A 129 14.21 22.46 -10.85
N GLU A 130 13.92 22.65 -12.14
CA GLU A 130 13.42 23.91 -12.71
C GLU A 130 12.05 24.26 -12.14
N TYR A 131 11.13 23.29 -12.08
CA TYR A 131 9.83 23.45 -11.44
C TYR A 131 9.96 23.86 -9.97
N VAL A 132 10.85 23.20 -9.22
CA VAL A 132 11.07 23.55 -7.80
C VAL A 132 11.59 24.97 -7.66
N ALA A 133 12.58 25.36 -8.47
CA ALA A 133 13.12 26.71 -8.45
C ALA A 133 12.08 27.77 -8.89
N HIS A 134 11.19 27.43 -9.82
CA HIS A 134 10.14 28.31 -10.30
C HIS A 134 9.04 28.55 -9.25
N ASP A 135 8.44 27.49 -8.69
CA ASP A 135 7.23 27.60 -7.87
C ASP A 135 7.52 27.91 -6.38
N PHE A 136 8.72 27.60 -5.89
CA PHE A 136 9.03 27.58 -4.45
C PHE A 136 10.22 28.43 -4.01
N ASN A 137 11.10 28.86 -4.91
CA ASN A 137 12.26 29.65 -4.52
C ASN A 137 11.86 31.01 -3.91
N ASN A 138 12.41 31.32 -2.73
CA ASN A 138 12.07 32.51 -1.93
C ASN A 138 10.58 32.63 -1.55
N GLN A 139 9.83 31.52 -1.53
CA GLN A 139 8.43 31.50 -1.11
C GLN A 139 8.32 30.91 0.30
N ASN A 140 7.54 31.53 1.19
CA ASN A 140 7.12 30.88 2.43
C ASN A 140 5.82 30.12 2.18
N ARG A 141 5.86 28.80 2.25
CA ARG A 141 4.78 27.89 1.88
C ARG A 141 4.41 27.00 3.07
N SER A 142 3.18 26.54 3.03
CA SER A 142 2.69 25.44 3.84
C SER A 142 1.81 24.56 2.96
N VAL A 143 1.86 23.25 3.16
CA VAL A 143 1.05 22.28 2.42
C VAL A 143 -0.44 22.51 2.67
N TYR A 144 -0.81 22.85 3.90
CA TYR A 144 -2.20 23.02 4.33
C TYR A 144 -2.55 24.46 4.75
N GLY A 145 -1.56 25.32 5.06
CA GLY A 145 -1.78 26.62 5.68
C GLY A 145 -2.73 27.56 4.91
N LEU A 146 -2.69 27.55 3.57
CA LEU A 146 -3.62 28.32 2.74
C LEU A 146 -5.07 27.85 2.87
N PHE A 147 -5.31 26.57 3.18
CA PHE A 147 -6.64 25.99 3.26
C PHE A 147 -7.35 26.29 4.59
N ILE A 148 -6.57 26.64 5.62
CA ILE A 148 -7.07 26.97 6.95
C ILE A 148 -7.01 28.48 7.24
N GLU A 149 -6.63 29.30 6.26
CA GLU A 149 -6.66 30.75 6.42
C GLU A 149 -8.08 31.19 6.82
N GLY A 150 -8.19 32.05 7.83
CA GLY A 150 -9.48 32.53 8.34
C GLY A 150 -9.94 31.91 9.66
N ILE A 151 -9.23 30.90 10.18
CA ILE A 151 -9.41 30.40 11.55
C ILE A 151 -8.08 30.33 12.29
N ASP A 152 -8.15 30.31 13.63
CA ASP A 152 -7.00 29.99 14.47
C ASP A 152 -6.49 28.59 14.15
N GLU A 153 -5.22 28.48 13.77
CA GLU A 153 -4.56 27.22 13.46
C GLU A 153 -4.58 26.24 14.65
N GLY A 154 -4.66 26.73 15.89
CA GLY A 154 -4.82 25.90 17.09
C GLY A 154 -6.20 25.21 17.19
N LYS A 155 -7.16 25.58 16.35
CA LYS A 155 -8.49 24.94 16.25
C LYS A 155 -8.55 23.82 15.21
N VAL A 156 -7.48 23.62 14.45
CA VAL A 156 -7.45 22.65 13.36
C VAL A 156 -6.58 21.46 13.75
N GLU A 157 -7.16 20.25 13.68
CA GLU A 157 -6.43 19.00 13.74
C GLU A 157 -5.69 18.81 12.42
N VAL A 158 -4.36 18.82 12.47
CA VAL A 158 -3.49 18.63 11.30
C VAL A 158 -2.97 17.20 11.32
N VAL A 159 -3.54 16.34 10.48
CA VAL A 159 -3.19 14.92 10.40
C VAL A 159 -2.17 14.67 9.30
N LYS A 160 -1.08 13.99 9.61
CA LYS A 160 -0.11 13.54 8.60
C LYS A 160 -0.69 12.38 7.80
N LEU A 161 -0.61 12.44 6.49
CA LEU A 161 -1.03 11.34 5.61
C LEU A 161 -0.34 10.02 5.98
N GLU A 162 0.91 10.09 6.43
CA GLU A 162 1.71 8.94 6.84
C GLU A 162 1.21 8.29 8.14
N GLN A 163 0.33 8.95 8.89
CA GLN A 163 -0.27 8.50 10.14
C GLN A 163 -1.80 8.57 10.07
N LEU A 164 -2.36 8.54 8.85
CA LEU A 164 -3.77 8.86 8.62
C LEU A 164 -4.71 7.99 9.44
N ASP A 165 -4.52 6.67 9.42
CA ASP A 165 -5.41 5.72 10.12
C ASP A 165 -5.40 5.97 11.64
N ILE A 166 -4.20 6.01 12.23
CA ILE A 166 -4.01 6.17 13.69
C ILE A 166 -4.60 7.50 14.18
N GLU A 167 -4.30 8.60 13.50
CA GLU A 167 -4.75 9.93 13.92
C GLU A 167 -6.25 10.14 13.67
N VAL A 168 -6.79 9.62 12.57
CA VAL A 168 -8.23 9.70 12.31
C VAL A 168 -9.01 8.84 13.31
N GLU A 169 -8.53 7.65 13.63
CA GLU A 169 -9.12 6.82 14.70
C GLU A 169 -9.17 7.58 16.03
N ARG A 170 -8.04 8.17 16.47
CA ARG A 170 -7.99 8.99 17.68
C ARG A 170 -9.03 10.12 17.65
N ILE A 171 -9.10 10.87 16.56
CA ILE A 171 -10.03 12.00 16.43
C ILE A 171 -11.49 11.55 16.51
N PHE A 172 -11.81 10.38 15.94
CA PHE A 172 -13.18 9.86 15.96
C PHE A 172 -13.57 9.31 17.33
N GLN A 173 -12.64 8.67 18.04
CA GLN A 173 -12.85 8.29 19.43
C GLN A 173 -13.16 9.53 20.29
N GLU A 174 -12.46 10.64 20.08
CA GLU A 174 -12.76 11.93 20.75
C GLU A 174 -14.16 12.47 20.41
N LEU A 175 -14.67 12.17 19.22
CA LEU A 175 -16.02 12.52 18.76
C LEU A 175 -17.09 11.52 19.24
N GLY A 176 -16.71 10.48 20.00
CA GLY A 176 -17.63 9.45 20.48
C GLY A 176 -18.08 8.48 19.39
N VAL A 177 -17.27 8.33 18.34
CA VAL A 177 -17.53 7.45 17.21
C VAL A 177 -16.61 6.23 17.32
N GLU A 178 -17.18 5.04 17.39
CA GLU A 178 -16.42 3.80 17.22
C GLU A 178 -16.05 3.67 15.74
N LEU A 179 -14.76 3.83 15.43
CA LEU A 179 -14.30 3.79 14.06
C LEU A 179 -14.12 2.33 13.63
N PHE A 180 -14.82 1.97 12.56
CA PHE A 180 -14.68 0.67 11.92
C PHE A 180 -13.69 0.79 10.76
N HIS A 181 -12.52 0.14 10.92
CA HIS A 181 -11.58 -0.24 9.86
C HIS A 181 -10.61 0.82 9.30
N HIS A 182 -9.63 0.30 8.55
CA HIS A 182 -8.60 0.99 7.78
C HIS A 182 -9.18 1.90 6.68
N ILE A 183 -8.65 3.10 6.50
CA ILE A 183 -9.10 4.04 5.47
C ILE A 183 -8.53 3.60 4.11
N PRO A 184 -9.37 3.15 3.16
CA PRO A 184 -8.88 2.65 1.88
C PRO A 184 -8.12 3.74 1.12
N HIS A 185 -6.93 3.39 0.63
CA HIS A 185 -6.09 4.31 -0.14
C HIS A 185 -6.55 4.40 -1.60
N TYR A 186 -7.28 5.47 -1.93
CA TYR A 186 -7.72 5.78 -3.30
C TYR A 186 -6.75 6.70 -4.06
N ASN A 187 -6.83 6.70 -5.39
CA ASN A 187 -6.14 7.65 -6.28
C ASN A 187 -4.61 7.69 -6.14
N LYS A 188 -3.97 6.51 -6.17
CA LYS A 188 -2.50 6.44 -6.28
C LYS A 188 -2.05 7.19 -7.54
N THR A 189 -1.06 8.07 -7.39
CA THR A 189 -0.56 8.86 -8.52
C THR A 189 0.29 7.98 -9.42
N GLU A 190 -0.22 7.65 -10.61
CA GLU A 190 0.48 6.85 -11.61
C GLU A 190 1.78 7.52 -12.07
N GLY A 191 2.80 6.70 -12.34
CA GLY A 191 4.11 7.17 -12.83
C GLY A 191 5.02 7.82 -11.78
N LYS A 192 4.55 8.06 -10.56
CA LYS A 192 5.39 8.54 -9.46
C LYS A 192 6.28 7.40 -8.93
N LYS A 193 7.59 7.63 -8.83
CA LYS A 193 8.50 6.68 -8.15
C LYS A 193 8.09 6.54 -6.69
N THR A 194 8.20 5.32 -6.15
CA THR A 194 7.89 5.05 -4.73
C THR A 194 8.71 5.94 -3.79
N ASP A 195 9.98 6.15 -4.10
CA ASP A 195 10.86 7.04 -3.35
C ASP A 195 10.94 8.43 -3.99
N PHE A 196 10.37 9.44 -3.33
CA PHE A 196 10.37 10.82 -3.81
C PHE A 196 11.76 11.45 -3.81
N ARG A 197 12.71 10.95 -3.02
CA ARG A 197 14.06 11.52 -2.88
C ARG A 197 14.83 11.43 -4.19
N LEU A 198 14.49 10.44 -5.03
CA LEU A 198 15.06 10.24 -6.36
C LEU A 198 14.72 11.35 -7.37
N TYR A 199 13.85 12.30 -7.02
CA TYR A 199 13.56 13.49 -7.84
C TYR A 199 14.45 14.67 -7.48
N TYR A 200 15.00 14.72 -6.26
CA TYR A 200 15.66 15.91 -5.75
C TYR A 200 17.16 15.93 -6.04
N SER A 201 17.63 17.05 -6.57
CA SER A 201 19.01 17.47 -6.41
C SER A 201 19.23 18.11 -5.04
N ASN A 202 20.49 18.29 -4.63
CA ASN A 202 20.80 19.03 -3.40
C ASN A 202 20.23 20.45 -3.42
N LYS A 203 20.19 21.10 -4.60
CA LYS A 203 19.69 22.46 -4.76
C LYS A 203 18.18 22.53 -4.59
N SER A 204 17.42 21.66 -5.25
CA SER A 204 15.96 21.65 -5.10
C SER A 204 15.54 21.25 -3.69
N ARG A 205 16.28 20.33 -3.05
CA ARG A 205 16.08 19.99 -1.64
C ARG A 205 16.17 21.24 -0.75
N GLN A 206 17.25 22.01 -0.85
CA GLN A 206 17.45 23.22 -0.04
C GLN A 206 16.33 24.25 -0.26
N ILE A 207 15.86 24.42 -1.50
CA ILE A 207 14.74 25.31 -1.81
C ILE A 207 13.48 24.86 -1.07
N ILE A 208 13.17 23.56 -1.06
CA ILE A 208 11.99 23.05 -0.35
C ILE A 208 12.16 23.15 1.17
N GLU A 209 13.33 22.84 1.73
CA GLU A 209 13.64 23.01 3.16
C GLU A 209 13.37 24.45 3.62
N GLN A 210 13.84 25.43 2.85
CA GLN A 210 13.61 26.84 3.15
C GLN A 210 12.14 27.23 2.95
N SER A 211 11.53 26.76 1.86
CA SER A 211 10.17 27.17 1.50
C SER A 211 9.12 26.68 2.49
N PHE A 212 9.30 25.46 3.02
CA PHE A 212 8.38 24.81 3.95
C PHE A 212 8.92 24.74 5.38
N ALA A 213 9.85 25.63 5.76
CA ALA A 213 10.52 25.61 7.07
C ALA A 213 9.54 25.53 8.26
N ARG A 214 8.42 26.25 8.19
CA ARG A 214 7.36 26.22 9.22
C ARG A 214 6.70 24.85 9.33
N ASP A 215 6.41 24.20 8.20
CA ASP A 215 5.81 22.86 8.22
C ASP A 215 6.81 21.84 8.79
N PHE A 216 8.09 21.93 8.42
CA PHE A 216 9.13 21.06 8.98
C PHE A 216 9.28 21.24 10.49
N GLU A 217 9.38 22.49 10.97
CA GLU A 217 9.49 22.80 12.39
C GLU A 217 8.27 22.32 13.18
N ARG A 218 7.07 22.64 12.69
CA ARG A 218 5.82 22.33 13.39
C ARG A 218 5.48 20.85 13.40
N LEU A 219 5.66 20.19 12.26
CA LEU A 219 5.21 18.81 12.07
C LEU A 219 6.34 17.81 12.29
N GLY A 220 7.58 18.25 12.47
CA GLY A 220 8.74 17.36 12.64
C GLY A 220 9.00 16.52 11.40
N TYR A 221 8.71 17.06 10.20
CA TYR A 221 9.06 16.40 8.95
C TYR A 221 10.56 16.55 8.66
N SER A 222 11.14 15.59 7.97
CA SER A 222 12.48 15.64 7.42
C SER A 222 12.55 15.04 6.01
N PHE A 223 13.65 15.29 5.30
CA PHE A 223 13.88 14.67 3.98
C PHE A 223 14.09 13.15 4.06
N ASP A 224 14.63 12.69 5.20
CA ASP A 224 14.99 11.30 5.44
C ASP A 224 13.90 10.55 6.23
N ASP A 225 12.74 11.19 6.46
CA ASP A 225 11.56 10.53 7.01
C ASP A 225 11.05 9.50 6.02
N ILE A 226 11.56 8.28 6.16
CA ILE A 226 10.92 7.10 5.59
C ILE A 226 9.88 6.66 6.61
N THR A 227 8.69 6.31 6.15
CA THR A 227 7.70 5.56 6.95
C THR A 227 8.42 4.41 7.65
N MET A 228 8.35 4.35 8.98
CA MET A 228 9.03 3.29 9.72
C MET A 228 8.48 1.92 9.30
N PHE A 229 9.36 0.93 9.22
CA PHE A 229 8.95 -0.45 8.97
C PHE A 229 8.62 -1.13 10.30
N THR A 230 7.61 -1.99 10.29
CA THR A 230 7.36 -2.91 11.40
C THR A 230 8.15 -4.18 11.13
N ILE A 231 9.11 -4.49 12.02
CA ILE A 231 9.76 -5.80 11.99
C ILE A 231 8.83 -6.80 12.67
N ILE A 232 8.41 -7.84 11.94
CA ILE A 232 7.79 -9.03 12.54
C ILE A 232 8.87 -10.12 12.61
N LYS A 233 9.16 -10.60 13.82
CA LYS A 233 10.25 -11.56 14.07
C LYS A 233 9.70 -12.97 14.25
N LYS A 234 10.15 -13.94 13.44
CA LYS A 234 9.96 -15.38 13.71
C LYS A 234 11.32 -16.03 14.00
N ILE A 235 11.58 -16.35 15.27
CA ILE A 235 12.74 -17.17 15.64
C ILE A 235 12.33 -18.64 15.46
N ILE A 236 12.93 -19.33 14.50
CA ILE A 236 12.70 -20.78 14.33
C ILE A 236 13.52 -21.52 15.40
N ASN A 237 12.85 -22.33 16.22
CA ASN A 237 13.49 -23.11 17.27
C ASN A 237 14.44 -24.18 16.68
N PHE A 238 15.64 -24.29 17.24
CA PHE A 238 16.66 -25.25 16.80
C PHE A 238 16.25 -26.71 17.04
N PRO A 239 16.50 -27.63 16.08
CA PRO A 239 16.44 -29.07 16.35
C PRO A 239 17.47 -29.46 17.44
N ASN A 240 17.08 -30.35 18.36
CA ASN A 240 17.88 -30.87 19.50
C ASN A 240 19.24 -31.55 19.13
N LYS A 241 19.67 -31.51 17.86
CA LYS A 241 20.88 -32.17 17.37
C LYS A 241 22.16 -31.34 17.53
N PHE A 242 22.08 -30.05 17.87
CA PHE A 242 23.25 -29.19 18.07
C PHE A 242 23.30 -28.63 19.49
N GLU A 243 24.46 -28.69 20.13
CA GLU A 243 24.65 -28.12 21.47
C GLU A 243 24.42 -26.60 21.42
N ARG A 244 23.52 -26.09 22.28
CA ARG A 244 23.21 -24.65 22.44
C ARG A 244 24.42 -23.74 22.76
N LYS A 245 25.62 -24.30 22.97
CA LYS A 245 26.86 -23.58 23.32
C LYS A 245 27.57 -22.93 22.11
N ILE A 246 27.07 -23.08 20.89
CA ILE A 246 27.80 -22.79 19.65
C ILE A 246 27.38 -21.47 18.97
N PHE A 247 26.30 -20.82 19.42
CA PHE A 247 25.70 -19.68 18.72
C PHE A 247 25.32 -18.54 19.67
N GLY A 248 25.55 -17.30 19.21
CA GLY A 248 25.01 -16.10 19.83
C GLY A 248 24.76 -15.02 18.78
N TYR A 249 23.72 -14.22 18.98
CA TYR A 249 23.39 -13.10 18.12
C TYR A 249 22.83 -11.96 18.96
N ASN A 250 23.00 -10.74 18.47
CA ASN A 250 22.42 -9.53 19.03
C ASN A 250 21.74 -8.76 17.88
N ILE A 251 20.46 -8.52 18.04
CA ILE A 251 19.70 -7.59 17.20
C ILE A 251 19.47 -6.40 18.12
N ASP A 252 19.67 -5.18 17.63
CA ASP A 252 19.31 -3.96 18.38
C ASP A 252 17.77 -3.88 18.53
N SER A 253 17.19 -4.72 19.39
CA SER A 253 15.79 -4.74 19.80
C SER A 253 15.65 -5.53 21.11
N PRO A 254 15.00 -4.97 22.14
CA PRO A 254 14.82 -5.65 23.42
C PRO A 254 13.74 -6.74 23.29
N ASN A 255 14.12 -8.01 23.48
CA ASN A 255 13.28 -9.23 23.58
C ASN A 255 12.90 -9.98 22.28
N SER A 256 12.67 -11.28 22.45
CA SER A 256 12.49 -12.28 21.39
C SER A 256 11.12 -12.30 20.70
N GLU A 257 10.14 -11.54 21.18
CA GLU A 257 8.72 -11.63 20.76
C GLU A 257 8.04 -10.28 20.45
N TYR A 258 8.79 -9.19 20.26
CA TYR A 258 8.17 -7.88 20.01
C TYR A 258 8.39 -7.37 18.59
N SER A 259 7.33 -6.79 18.02
CA SER A 259 7.41 -5.85 16.90
C SER A 259 8.02 -4.54 17.39
N THR A 260 9.00 -4.03 16.65
CA THR A 260 9.57 -2.70 16.91
C THR A 260 9.67 -1.93 15.61
N ASN A 261 9.35 -0.64 15.69
CA ASN A 261 9.45 0.28 14.57
C ASN A 261 10.90 0.75 14.50
N VAL A 262 11.60 0.39 13.43
CA VAL A 262 12.99 0.82 13.22
C VAL A 262 13.19 1.38 11.82
N ALA A 263 13.98 2.44 11.74
CA ALA A 263 14.40 3.01 10.46
C ALA A 263 15.44 2.12 9.74
N LYS A 264 16.13 1.26 10.49
CA LYS A 264 17.20 0.35 10.03
C LYS A 264 17.20 -0.91 10.89
N VAL A 265 17.36 -2.07 10.26
CA VAL A 265 17.56 -3.33 10.97
C VAL A 265 19.04 -3.68 10.96
N PHE A 266 19.62 -3.86 12.15
CA PHE A 266 20.97 -4.40 12.32
C PHE A 266 20.86 -5.79 12.92
N LEU A 267 21.42 -6.77 12.23
CA LEU A 267 21.61 -8.11 12.77
C LEU A 267 23.10 -8.35 12.91
N ALA A 268 23.54 -8.63 14.13
CA ALA A 268 24.88 -9.09 14.41
C ALA A 268 24.82 -10.52 14.98
N GLY A 269 25.72 -11.39 14.54
CA GLY A 269 25.80 -12.76 15.05
C GLY A 269 27.18 -13.36 14.90
N TRP A 270 27.37 -14.52 15.54
CA TRP A 270 28.62 -15.27 15.48
C TRP A 270 28.42 -16.78 15.45
N VAL A 271 29.43 -17.48 14.92
CA VAL A 271 29.50 -18.95 14.89
C VAL A 271 30.87 -19.43 15.33
N LEU A 272 30.86 -20.52 16.10
CA LEU A 272 32.04 -21.30 16.43
C LEU A 272 32.10 -22.55 15.53
N PRO A 273 32.74 -22.50 14.35
CA PRO A 273 32.93 -23.70 13.56
C PRO A 273 33.81 -24.69 14.33
N ARG A 274 33.57 -25.99 14.15
CA ARG A 274 34.51 -27.01 14.64
C ARG A 274 35.85 -26.82 13.94
N GLU A 275 36.92 -27.16 14.65
CA GLU A 275 38.29 -26.98 14.16
C GLU A 275 38.47 -27.60 12.76
N GLY A 276 38.95 -26.79 11.80
CA GLY A 276 39.21 -27.20 10.42
C GLY A 276 38.00 -27.16 9.46
N LYS A 277 36.83 -26.65 9.88
CA LYS A 277 35.65 -26.55 9.00
C LYS A 277 35.40 -25.12 8.53
N GLU A 278 35.10 -24.96 7.24
CA GLU A 278 34.61 -23.70 6.69
C GLU A 278 33.13 -23.54 7.01
N ALA A 279 32.76 -22.31 7.38
CA ALA A 279 31.38 -21.89 7.51
C ALA A 279 31.12 -20.72 6.56
N GLN A 280 29.91 -20.63 6.06
CA GLN A 280 29.45 -19.49 5.29
C GLN A 280 28.13 -19.01 5.87
N ILE A 281 27.91 -17.70 5.87
CA ILE A 281 26.59 -17.13 6.11
C ILE A 281 25.99 -16.83 4.76
N VAL A 282 24.82 -17.38 4.49
CA VAL A 282 24.05 -17.10 3.29
C VAL A 282 22.80 -16.35 3.70
N VAL A 283 22.66 -15.15 3.18
CA VAL A 283 21.45 -14.34 3.31
C VAL A 283 20.68 -14.43 2.01
N GLU A 284 19.43 -14.86 2.07
CA GLU A 284 18.57 -15.04 0.90
C GLU A 284 17.25 -14.32 1.09
N GLY A 285 16.90 -13.43 0.17
CA GLY A 285 15.61 -12.76 0.17
C GLY A 285 15.57 -11.54 -0.73
N SER A 286 14.41 -11.25 -1.32
CA SER A 286 14.14 -10.05 -2.14
C SER A 286 15.18 -9.78 -3.24
N GLY A 287 15.71 -10.83 -3.88
CA GLY A 287 16.70 -10.71 -4.95
C GLY A 287 18.14 -10.43 -4.49
N VAL A 288 18.43 -10.56 -3.19
CA VAL A 288 19.78 -10.44 -2.63
C VAL A 288 20.26 -11.82 -2.18
N MET A 289 21.44 -12.22 -2.66
CA MET A 289 22.22 -13.35 -2.14
C MET A 289 23.60 -12.83 -1.75
N GLU A 290 23.88 -12.78 -0.46
CA GLU A 290 25.21 -12.43 0.05
C GLU A 290 25.80 -13.61 0.83
N THR A 291 27.05 -13.95 0.49
CA THR A 291 27.81 -15.01 1.14
C THR A 291 29.01 -14.42 1.87
N PHE A 292 29.10 -14.66 3.18
CA PHE A 292 30.23 -14.21 3.98
C PHE A 292 31.12 -15.40 4.37
N PRO A 293 32.41 -15.42 3.98
CA PRO A 293 33.34 -16.45 4.43
C PRO A 293 33.70 -16.26 5.91
N CYS A 294 33.76 -17.35 6.67
CA CYS A 294 33.97 -17.36 8.12
C CYS A 294 35.45 -17.51 8.57
N ASP A 295 36.42 -17.24 7.70
CA ASP A 295 37.85 -17.36 8.01
C ASP A 295 38.48 -16.07 8.57
N VAL A 296 37.72 -14.96 8.62
CA VAL A 296 38.19 -13.66 9.11
C VAL A 296 37.63 -13.34 10.49
N GLN A 297 38.50 -13.27 11.49
CA GLN A 297 38.17 -12.78 12.83
C GLN A 297 37.73 -11.30 12.75
N ARG A 298 36.48 -11.02 13.15
CA ARG A 298 35.90 -9.67 13.19
C ARG A 298 35.82 -9.16 14.63
N ASP A 299 36.92 -8.57 15.10
CA ASP A 299 37.04 -8.01 16.45
C ASP A 299 36.01 -6.89 16.73
N ASP A 300 35.61 -6.16 15.69
CA ASP A 300 34.53 -5.16 15.72
C ASP A 300 33.18 -5.78 16.06
N VAL A 301 32.84 -6.92 15.43
CA VAL A 301 31.56 -7.61 15.65
C VAL A 301 31.54 -8.29 17.03
N THR A 302 32.62 -8.99 17.40
CA THR A 302 32.69 -9.66 18.71
C THR A 302 32.62 -8.67 19.86
N LYS A 303 33.34 -7.54 19.76
CA LYS A 303 33.26 -6.45 20.74
C LYS A 303 31.88 -5.81 20.80
N THR A 304 31.19 -5.67 19.66
CA THR A 304 29.82 -5.12 19.60
C THR A 304 28.81 -6.07 20.27
N ILE A 305 28.93 -7.38 20.05
CA ILE A 305 27.98 -8.37 20.59
C ILE A 305 28.25 -8.71 22.06
N LEU A 306 29.53 -8.89 22.43
CA LEU A 306 29.93 -9.42 23.75
C LEU A 306 30.50 -8.37 24.70
N GLY A 307 30.73 -7.13 24.24
CA GLY A 307 31.41 -6.08 25.00
C GLY A 307 32.93 -6.25 25.08
N GLU A 308 33.47 -7.42 24.72
CA GLU A 308 34.89 -7.75 24.66
C GLU A 308 35.23 -8.63 23.45
N ILE A 309 36.50 -8.63 23.03
CA ILE A 309 36.97 -9.50 21.95
C ILE A 309 37.08 -10.93 22.49
N ASN A 310 36.33 -11.87 21.91
CA ASN A 310 36.43 -13.28 22.26
C ASN A 310 37.29 -14.02 21.23
N PRO A 311 38.51 -14.45 21.57
CA PRO A 311 39.45 -15.06 20.63
C PRO A 311 38.99 -16.42 20.09
N ASN A 312 37.94 -17.02 20.68
CA ASN A 312 37.38 -18.27 20.19
C ASN A 312 36.39 -18.03 19.04
N ILE A 313 35.80 -16.84 18.92
CA ILE A 313 34.85 -16.51 17.86
C ILE A 313 35.62 -16.15 16.59
N LYS A 314 35.64 -17.10 15.66
CA LYS A 314 36.35 -16.93 14.39
C LYS A 314 35.51 -16.24 13.31
N CYS A 315 34.18 -16.25 13.45
CA CYS A 315 33.26 -15.66 12.48
C CYS A 315 32.23 -14.79 13.18
N GLY A 316 32.26 -13.49 12.88
CA GLY A 316 31.24 -12.53 13.27
C GLY A 316 30.71 -11.82 12.02
N PHE A 317 29.41 -11.59 11.94
CA PHE A 317 28.79 -10.81 10.88
C PHE A 317 27.96 -9.67 11.42
N GLN A 318 27.83 -8.63 10.62
CA GLN A 318 26.91 -7.53 10.84
C GLN A 318 26.27 -7.19 9.51
N ILE A 319 24.95 -7.37 9.41
CA ILE A 319 24.19 -7.06 8.20
C ILE A 319 23.29 -5.85 8.50
N LYS A 320 23.23 -4.92 7.55
CA LYS A 320 22.42 -3.71 7.62
C LYS A 320 21.39 -3.75 6.50
N TRP A 321 20.11 -3.70 6.87
CA TRP A 321 19.00 -3.69 5.90
C TRP A 321 18.26 -2.35 5.84
N ILE A 322 17.76 -2.04 4.63
CA ILE A 322 16.93 -0.87 4.32
C ILE A 322 15.73 -1.21 3.40
N HIS A 323 15.44 -2.49 3.17
CA HIS A 323 14.40 -2.95 2.23
C HIS A 323 13.36 -3.83 2.92
N THR A 324 12.11 -3.80 2.44
CA THR A 324 11.02 -4.69 2.85
C THR A 324 11.13 -6.06 2.17
N GLY A 325 10.71 -7.12 2.86
CA GLY A 325 10.65 -8.48 2.33
C GLY A 325 10.84 -9.54 3.40
N ILE A 326 10.81 -10.80 2.97
CA ILE A 326 11.16 -11.96 3.81
C ILE A 326 12.63 -12.29 3.53
N PHE A 327 13.41 -12.45 4.59
CA PHE A 327 14.83 -12.78 4.51
C PHE A 327 15.13 -14.02 5.33
N ASN A 328 15.70 -15.00 4.66
CA ASN A 328 16.21 -16.24 5.23
C ASN A 328 17.70 -16.10 5.48
N ILE A 329 18.11 -16.35 6.70
CA ILE A 329 19.52 -16.31 7.09
C ILE A 329 19.92 -17.72 7.41
N SER A 330 20.82 -18.28 6.61
CA SER A 330 21.30 -19.63 6.79
C SER A 330 22.80 -19.67 7.06
N PHE A 331 23.24 -20.61 7.88
CA PHE A 331 24.64 -21.03 7.86
C PHE A 331 24.81 -22.21 6.93
N VAL A 332 25.84 -22.19 6.10
CA VAL A 332 26.29 -23.34 5.33
C VAL A 332 27.58 -23.84 5.95
N ILE A 333 27.55 -25.04 6.53
CA ILE A 333 28.73 -25.71 7.11
C ILE A 333 28.82 -27.06 6.42
N GLU A 334 29.96 -27.37 5.78
CA GLU A 334 30.16 -28.65 5.07
C GLU A 334 29.07 -28.97 4.02
N CYS A 335 28.59 -27.96 3.29
CA CYS A 335 27.48 -28.08 2.33
C CYS A 335 26.10 -28.38 2.95
N GLU A 336 25.99 -28.43 4.28
CA GLU A 336 24.69 -28.44 4.96
C GLU A 336 24.24 -27.01 5.25
N LYS A 337 23.12 -26.62 4.64
CA LYS A 337 22.48 -25.33 4.85
C LYS A 337 21.49 -25.41 6.01
N MET A 338 21.67 -24.57 7.02
CA MET A 338 20.86 -24.51 8.22
C MET A 338 20.23 -23.13 8.36
N LEU A 339 18.91 -23.04 8.25
CA LEU A 339 18.15 -21.82 8.47
C LEU A 339 18.20 -21.41 9.95
N MET A 340 18.62 -20.17 10.20
CA MET A 340 18.80 -19.60 11.55
C MET A 340 17.70 -18.65 11.95
N ALA A 341 17.30 -17.81 11.01
CA ALA A 341 16.31 -16.78 11.23
C ALA A 341 15.56 -16.54 9.93
N GLU A 342 14.26 -16.34 10.08
CA GLU A 342 13.39 -15.81 9.05
C GLU A 342 12.93 -14.43 9.54
N ILE A 343 13.38 -13.38 8.85
CA ILE A 343 13.08 -12.00 9.21
C ILE A 343 12.03 -11.48 8.23
N HIS A 344 10.88 -11.08 8.76
CA HIS A 344 9.82 -10.44 7.99
C HIS A 344 9.91 -8.94 8.22
N ILE A 345 10.35 -8.22 7.20
CA ILE A 345 10.35 -6.77 7.20
C ILE A 345 9.15 -6.34 6.37
N GLN A 346 8.05 -6.03 7.04
CA GLN A 346 6.85 -5.55 6.37
C GLN A 346 6.75 -4.02 6.53
N PRO A 347 6.17 -3.31 5.55
CA PRO A 347 5.57 -2.02 5.87
C PRO A 347 4.52 -2.24 6.95
N GLU A 348 4.35 -1.27 7.85
CA GLU A 348 3.44 -1.36 9.00
C GLU A 348 2.05 -1.87 8.57
N ILE A 349 1.70 -3.07 9.02
CA ILE A 349 0.36 -3.67 8.92
C ILE A 349 0.08 -4.27 10.30
N ASP A 350 -1.05 -3.88 10.88
CA ASP A 350 -1.48 -4.35 12.20
C ASP A 350 -1.77 -5.85 12.17
N SER A 351 -1.03 -6.62 12.98
CA SER A 351 -1.13 -8.07 13.06
C SER A 351 -1.90 -8.47 14.32
N SER A 352 -3.23 -8.44 14.22
CA SER A 352 -4.08 -9.31 15.04
C SER A 352 -4.68 -10.36 14.10
N ASP A 353 -4.53 -11.63 14.47
CA ASP A 353 -5.12 -12.82 13.82
C ASP A 353 -4.43 -13.42 12.58
N LEU A 354 -3.21 -13.96 12.70
CA LEU A 354 -2.81 -15.08 11.83
C LEU A 354 -1.88 -16.07 12.56
N SER A 355 -2.32 -17.34 12.69
CA SER A 355 -1.44 -18.49 12.94
C SER A 355 -1.05 -19.10 11.60
N ILE A 356 0.24 -19.08 11.26
CA ILE A 356 0.75 -19.51 9.94
C ILE A 356 1.85 -20.57 10.10
N ASP A 357 1.49 -21.81 9.79
CA ASP A 357 2.41 -22.87 9.40
C ASP A 357 2.14 -23.23 7.92
N ASP A 358 3.23 -23.39 7.15
CA ASP A 358 3.32 -23.80 5.75
C ASP A 358 2.64 -22.92 4.68
N ILE A 359 3.37 -21.93 4.17
CA ILE A 359 2.96 -21.18 2.97
C ILE A 359 3.95 -21.41 1.84
N THR A 360 3.45 -21.95 0.72
CA THR A 360 4.14 -22.03 -0.56
C THR A 360 3.74 -20.82 -1.41
N MET A 361 4.68 -20.17 -2.09
CA MET A 361 4.37 -19.07 -3.02
C MET A 361 4.18 -19.59 -4.46
N PHE A 362 3.25 -18.98 -5.18
CA PHE A 362 2.87 -19.36 -6.53
C PHE A 362 2.80 -18.15 -7.46
N THR A 363 3.22 -18.31 -8.71
CA THR A 363 2.98 -17.32 -9.78
C THR A 363 1.70 -17.65 -10.52
N ILE A 364 0.73 -16.73 -10.54
CA ILE A 364 -0.52 -16.91 -11.31
C ILE A 364 -0.41 -16.26 -12.68
N ILE A 365 -0.77 -16.98 -13.75
CA ILE A 365 -1.06 -16.43 -15.08
C ILE A 365 -2.54 -16.68 -15.39
N LYS A 366 -3.26 -15.61 -15.72
CA LYS A 366 -4.72 -15.63 -15.90
C LYS A 366 -5.10 -15.42 -17.36
N LYS A 367 -5.97 -16.27 -17.89
CA LYS A 367 -6.64 -16.05 -19.18
C LYS A 367 -8.16 -16.06 -19.00
N ILE A 368 -8.77 -14.88 -19.07
CA ILE A 368 -10.23 -14.73 -19.07
C ILE A 368 -10.72 -15.03 -20.49
N ILE A 369 -11.47 -16.10 -20.67
CA ILE A 369 -12.05 -16.47 -21.97
C ILE A 369 -13.47 -15.91 -22.00
N ASN A 370 -13.71 -14.87 -22.81
CA ASN A 370 -15.05 -14.30 -22.93
C ASN A 370 -15.90 -15.03 -24.00
N PHE A 371 -17.20 -15.11 -23.70
CA PHE A 371 -18.30 -16.00 -24.12
C PHE A 371 -18.42 -16.59 -25.55
N PRO A 372 -19.04 -17.80 -25.67
CA PRO A 372 -19.84 -18.20 -26.83
C PRO A 372 -21.20 -17.45 -26.88
N ASN A 373 -21.69 -17.11 -28.08
CA ASN A 373 -22.90 -16.30 -28.38
C ASN A 373 -24.25 -16.78 -27.78
N LYS A 374 -24.26 -17.79 -26.90
CA LYS A 374 -25.47 -18.45 -26.40
C LYS A 374 -25.99 -17.92 -25.05
N PHE A 375 -25.25 -17.07 -24.34
CA PHE A 375 -25.64 -16.60 -23.00
C PHE A 375 -25.71 -15.07 -22.94
N GLU A 376 -26.77 -14.54 -22.32
CA GLU A 376 -26.95 -13.09 -22.14
C GLU A 376 -25.96 -12.55 -21.10
N ARG A 377 -25.26 -11.45 -21.43
CA ARG A 377 -24.26 -10.77 -20.59
C ARG A 377 -24.73 -10.33 -19.20
N LYS A 378 -26.03 -10.44 -18.87
CA LYS A 378 -26.64 -9.93 -17.63
C LYS A 378 -26.66 -10.94 -16.47
N ILE A 379 -26.07 -12.13 -16.63
CA ILE A 379 -26.31 -13.28 -15.74
C ILE A 379 -25.16 -13.56 -14.76
N PHE A 380 -23.99 -12.92 -14.92
CA PHE A 380 -22.77 -13.30 -14.20
C PHE A 380 -21.98 -12.10 -13.66
N GLY A 381 -21.42 -12.26 -12.46
CA GLY A 381 -20.39 -11.38 -11.92
C GLY A 381 -19.42 -12.18 -11.06
N TYR A 382 -18.14 -11.84 -11.07
CA TYR A 382 -17.13 -12.52 -10.27
C TYR A 382 -16.07 -11.52 -9.80
N ASN A 383 -15.43 -11.82 -8.69
CA ASN A 383 -14.29 -11.08 -8.15
C ASN A 383 -13.19 -12.07 -7.75
N ILE A 384 -12.00 -11.93 -8.31
CA ILE A 384 -10.83 -12.64 -7.83
C ILE A 384 -10.07 -11.62 -7.02
N ASP A 385 -9.86 -11.88 -5.73
CA ASP A 385 -9.02 -11.03 -4.88
C ASP A 385 -7.56 -11.24 -5.33
N SER A 386 -7.18 -10.53 -6.41
CA SER A 386 -5.89 -10.41 -7.12
C SER A 386 -6.03 -10.58 -8.66
N PRO A 387 -5.38 -9.71 -9.48
CA PRO A 387 -5.99 -8.63 -10.26
C PRO A 387 -6.71 -9.04 -11.58
N ASN A 388 -7.41 -8.06 -12.16
CA ASN A 388 -8.12 -8.18 -13.45
C ASN A 388 -7.19 -7.92 -14.65
N SER A 389 -7.25 -8.81 -15.65
CA SER A 389 -6.44 -8.92 -16.90
C SER A 389 -5.03 -9.56 -16.75
N GLU A 390 -4.43 -10.01 -17.86
CA GLU A 390 -3.21 -10.85 -17.92
C GLU A 390 -2.04 -10.27 -17.12
N TYR A 391 -1.80 -10.79 -15.91
CA TYR A 391 -0.64 -10.42 -15.07
C TYR A 391 -0.08 -11.65 -14.36
N SER A 392 1.21 -11.57 -14.04
CA SER A 392 1.94 -12.48 -13.17
C SER A 392 2.08 -11.83 -11.79
N THR A 393 1.67 -12.53 -10.74
CA THR A 393 1.86 -12.08 -9.35
C THR A 393 2.13 -13.28 -8.46
N ASN A 394 2.98 -13.08 -7.45
CA ASN A 394 3.28 -14.08 -6.43
C ASN A 394 2.21 -14.01 -5.35
N VAL A 395 1.45 -15.08 -5.18
CA VAL A 395 0.48 -15.20 -4.08
C VAL A 395 0.70 -16.49 -3.32
N THR A 396 0.29 -16.47 -2.06
CA THR A 396 0.34 -17.60 -1.13
C THR A 396 -0.90 -18.47 -1.24
N GLU A 397 -2.03 -17.85 -1.59
CA GLU A 397 -3.33 -18.48 -1.76
C GLU A 397 -4.08 -17.79 -2.90
N VAL A 398 -4.92 -18.54 -3.61
CA VAL A 398 -5.81 -17.98 -4.64
C VAL A 398 -7.24 -18.05 -4.13
N PHE A 399 -7.86 -16.88 -3.97
CA PHE A 399 -9.29 -16.77 -3.67
C PHE A 399 -10.05 -16.37 -4.93
N LEU A 400 -10.91 -17.26 -5.37
CA LEU A 400 -11.86 -16.99 -6.44
C LEU A 400 -13.24 -16.83 -5.83
N THR A 401 -13.81 -15.63 -5.94
CA THR A 401 -15.20 -15.39 -5.58
C THR A 401 -16.04 -15.08 -6.81
N GLY A 402 -17.30 -15.45 -6.79
CA GLY A 402 -18.23 -15.01 -7.82
C GLY A 402 -19.66 -15.40 -7.56
N TRP A 403 -20.51 -15.05 -8.50
CA TRP A 403 -21.93 -15.30 -8.42
C TRP A 403 -22.57 -15.58 -9.78
N VAL A 404 -23.70 -16.29 -9.73
CA VAL A 404 -24.56 -16.59 -10.88
C VAL A 404 -25.99 -16.21 -10.55
N LEU A 405 -26.68 -15.62 -11.53
CA LEU A 405 -28.12 -15.37 -11.51
C LEU A 405 -28.84 -16.44 -12.35
N PRO A 406 -29.06 -17.67 -11.85
CA PRO A 406 -29.82 -18.65 -12.62
C PRO A 406 -31.22 -18.08 -12.93
N ARG A 407 -31.64 -18.19 -14.19
CA ARG A 407 -33.05 -17.96 -14.54
C ARG A 407 -33.82 -19.15 -14.01
N GLU A 408 -34.81 -18.89 -13.15
CA GLU A 408 -35.72 -19.91 -12.60
C GLU A 408 -35.03 -20.89 -11.62
N GLU A 409 -35.78 -21.84 -11.04
CA GLU A 409 -35.32 -22.85 -10.04
C GLU A 409 -34.35 -23.90 -10.63
N LYS A 410 -33.48 -23.49 -11.55
CA LYS A 410 -32.59 -24.38 -12.28
C LYS A 410 -31.31 -24.64 -11.49
N GLU A 411 -30.92 -25.90 -11.44
CA GLU A 411 -29.65 -26.31 -10.84
C GLU A 411 -28.48 -25.75 -11.67
N ALA A 412 -27.63 -24.98 -11.02
CA ALA A 412 -26.32 -24.62 -11.52
C ALA A 412 -25.25 -25.37 -10.71
N GLN A 413 -24.11 -25.62 -11.33
CA GLN A 413 -22.95 -26.19 -10.68
C GLN A 413 -21.71 -25.42 -11.10
N ILE A 414 -20.73 -25.34 -10.22
CA ILE A 414 -19.39 -24.84 -10.54
C ILE A 414 -18.48 -26.06 -10.58
N VAL A 415 -17.83 -26.27 -11.71
CA VAL A 415 -16.88 -27.35 -11.90
C VAL A 415 -15.50 -26.74 -12.04
N VAL A 416 -14.59 -27.08 -11.12
CA VAL A 416 -13.17 -26.74 -11.21
C VAL A 416 -12.42 -27.98 -11.65
N GLU A 417 -11.76 -27.91 -12.79
CA GLU A 417 -11.02 -29.03 -13.39
C GLU A 417 -9.56 -28.66 -13.63
N GLY A 418 -8.63 -29.41 -13.07
CA GLY A 418 -7.20 -29.17 -13.28
C GLY A 418 -6.32 -29.99 -12.35
N SER A 419 -5.08 -30.28 -12.76
CA SER A 419 -4.09 -31.04 -11.97
C SER A 419 -4.59 -32.37 -11.37
N GLY A 420 -5.51 -33.05 -12.06
CA GLY A 420 -6.09 -34.32 -11.59
C GLY A 420 -7.20 -34.18 -10.53
N VAL A 421 -7.61 -32.95 -10.22
CA VAL A 421 -8.72 -32.63 -9.32
C VAL A 421 -9.94 -32.21 -10.16
N MET A 422 -11.10 -32.75 -9.79
CA MET A 422 -12.41 -32.33 -10.28
C MET A 422 -13.29 -32.09 -9.06
N GLU A 423 -13.62 -30.84 -8.78
CA GLU A 423 -14.53 -30.46 -7.71
C GLU A 423 -15.79 -29.84 -8.30
N THR A 424 -16.94 -30.21 -7.75
CA THR A 424 -18.25 -29.69 -8.16
C THR A 424 -18.96 -29.07 -6.98
N PHE A 425 -19.35 -27.80 -7.12
CA PHE A 425 -20.07 -27.06 -6.10
C PHE A 425 -21.51 -26.83 -6.55
N PRO A 426 -22.53 -27.30 -5.81
CA PRO A 426 -23.93 -27.01 -6.13
C PRO A 426 -24.25 -25.53 -5.86
N CYS A 427 -25.04 -24.92 -6.74
CA CYS A 427 -25.45 -23.50 -6.67
C CYS A 427 -26.88 -23.32 -6.13
N ASP A 428 -27.28 -24.11 -5.15
CA ASP A 428 -28.64 -24.14 -4.58
C ASP A 428 -28.78 -23.35 -3.27
N VAL A 429 -27.69 -22.87 -2.68
CA VAL A 429 -27.69 -22.14 -1.41
C VAL A 429 -27.27 -20.68 -1.62
N GLN A 430 -28.16 -19.76 -1.24
CA GLN A 430 -27.87 -18.34 -1.15
C GLN A 430 -26.74 -18.11 -0.13
N ARG A 431 -25.62 -17.54 -0.59
CA ARG A 431 -24.44 -17.22 0.22
C ARG A 431 -24.39 -15.72 0.49
N ASP A 432 -25.13 -15.29 1.50
CA ASP A 432 -25.21 -13.87 1.91
C ASP A 432 -23.83 -13.28 2.20
N ASP A 433 -22.94 -14.07 2.79
CA ASP A 433 -21.54 -13.75 3.04
C ASP A 433 -20.78 -13.40 1.75
N VAL A 434 -20.95 -14.20 0.70
CA VAL A 434 -20.31 -13.99 -0.60
C VAL A 434 -20.90 -12.76 -1.31
N THR A 435 -22.22 -12.60 -1.30
CA THR A 435 -22.85 -11.43 -1.95
C THR A 435 -22.46 -10.13 -1.25
N LYS A 436 -22.43 -10.11 0.08
CA LYS A 436 -21.98 -8.97 0.87
C LYS A 436 -20.50 -8.66 0.65
N THR A 437 -19.65 -9.67 0.50
CA THR A 437 -18.22 -9.48 0.19
C THR A 437 -18.01 -8.87 -1.20
N ILE A 438 -18.78 -9.31 -2.20
CA ILE A 438 -18.61 -8.86 -3.59
C ILE A 438 -19.30 -7.51 -3.86
N LEU A 439 -20.50 -7.31 -3.33
CA LEU A 439 -21.36 -6.15 -3.65
C LEU A 439 -21.43 -5.10 -2.53
N GLY A 440 -20.86 -5.37 -1.35
CA GLY A 440 -21.03 -4.54 -0.16
C GLY A 440 -22.40 -4.70 0.52
N GLU A 441 -23.36 -5.33 -0.14
CA GLU A 441 -24.73 -5.58 0.36
C GLU A 441 -25.22 -6.99 -0.04
N ILE A 442 -26.21 -7.50 0.69
CA ILE A 442 -26.86 -8.77 0.36
C ILE A 442 -27.79 -8.53 -0.83
N ASN A 443 -27.58 -9.24 -1.94
CA ASN A 443 -28.46 -9.14 -3.11
C ASN A 443 -29.38 -10.38 -3.20
N PRO A 444 -30.69 -10.23 -2.93
CA PRO A 444 -31.62 -11.36 -2.89
C PRO A 444 -31.86 -12.02 -4.26
N ASN A 445 -31.43 -11.38 -5.36
CA ASN A 445 -31.50 -11.97 -6.69
C ASN A 445 -30.35 -12.94 -6.96
N ILE A 446 -29.23 -12.81 -6.24
CA ILE A 446 -28.10 -13.71 -6.35
C ILE A 446 -28.39 -14.97 -5.54
N LYS A 447 -28.79 -16.02 -6.26
CA LYS A 447 -29.09 -17.31 -5.65
C LYS A 447 -27.86 -18.17 -5.40
N CYS A 448 -26.76 -17.92 -6.12
CA CYS A 448 -25.51 -18.64 -5.92
C CYS A 448 -24.34 -17.67 -5.85
N GLY A 449 -23.65 -17.67 -4.70
CA GLY A 449 -22.32 -17.11 -4.53
C GLY A 449 -21.33 -18.24 -4.21
N PHE A 450 -20.11 -18.14 -4.68
CA PHE A 450 -19.03 -19.08 -4.34
C PHE A 450 -17.78 -18.34 -3.90
N GLN A 451 -17.02 -19.00 -3.04
CA GLN A 451 -15.67 -18.62 -2.65
C GLN A 451 -14.84 -19.90 -2.62
N ILE A 452 -13.87 -20.01 -3.52
CA ILE A 452 -12.99 -21.17 -3.63
C ILE A 452 -11.60 -20.71 -3.22
N LYS A 453 -11.07 -21.35 -2.17
CA LYS A 453 -9.68 -21.24 -1.75
C LYS A 453 -8.89 -22.33 -2.46
N TRP A 454 -7.82 -21.94 -3.14
CA TRP A 454 -6.98 -22.88 -3.90
C TRP A 454 -5.51 -22.75 -3.53
N ILE A 455 -4.85 -23.90 -3.38
CA ILE A 455 -3.45 -24.01 -2.92
C ILE A 455 -2.58 -24.91 -3.81
N HIS A 456 -3.11 -25.41 -4.93
CA HIS A 456 -2.39 -26.35 -5.82
C HIS A 456 -1.83 -25.66 -7.07
N THR A 457 -0.69 -26.15 -7.55
CA THR A 457 -0.08 -25.74 -8.84
C THR A 457 -0.69 -26.48 -10.03
N GLY A 458 -0.64 -25.85 -11.20
CA GLY A 458 -1.04 -26.37 -12.50
C GLY A 458 -2.06 -25.49 -13.23
N ILE A 459 -2.71 -26.06 -14.25
CA ILE A 459 -3.69 -25.35 -15.08
C ILE A 459 -5.08 -25.79 -14.63
N PHE A 460 -5.93 -24.81 -14.33
CA PHE A 460 -7.28 -25.00 -13.81
C PHE A 460 -8.30 -24.30 -14.69
N ASN A 461 -9.34 -25.04 -15.05
CA ASN A 461 -10.50 -24.58 -15.78
C ASN A 461 -11.68 -24.46 -14.81
N ILE A 462 -12.17 -23.26 -14.61
CA ILE A 462 -13.41 -23.04 -13.87
C ILE A 462 -14.54 -22.94 -14.88
N SER A 463 -15.52 -23.83 -14.76
CA SER A 463 -16.70 -23.85 -15.62
C SER A 463 -17.98 -23.77 -14.81
N PHE A 464 -19.01 -23.12 -15.35
CA PHE A 464 -20.39 -23.31 -14.87
C PHE A 464 -21.07 -24.41 -15.66
N VAL A 465 -21.78 -25.30 -15.00
CA VAL A 465 -22.70 -26.25 -15.63
C VAL A 465 -24.11 -25.84 -15.29
N ILE A 466 -24.89 -25.48 -16.30
CA ILE A 466 -26.30 -25.10 -16.16
C ILE A 466 -27.09 -26.01 -17.10
N GLU A 467 -28.03 -26.80 -16.57
CA GLU A 467 -28.83 -27.76 -17.35
C GLU A 467 -27.98 -28.77 -18.16
N GLY A 468 -26.82 -29.16 -17.63
CA GLY A 468 -25.88 -30.06 -18.32
C GLY A 468 -25.04 -29.39 -19.40
N GLU A 469 -25.27 -28.10 -19.71
CA GLU A 469 -24.39 -27.32 -20.57
C GLU A 469 -23.24 -26.72 -19.75
N LYS A 470 -22.01 -27.07 -20.12
CA LYS A 470 -20.79 -26.59 -19.47
C LYS A 470 -20.22 -25.37 -20.19
N MET A 471 -19.97 -24.31 -19.44
CA MET A 471 -19.41 -23.03 -19.88
C MET A 471 -18.10 -22.74 -19.15
N LEU A 472 -17.00 -22.67 -19.88
CA LEU A 472 -15.69 -22.27 -19.33
C LEU A 472 -15.68 -20.77 -19.04
N MET A 473 -15.35 -20.39 -17.80
CA MET A 473 -15.31 -19.01 -17.31
C MET A 473 -13.90 -18.44 -17.23
N ALA A 474 -12.98 -19.26 -16.72
CA ALA A 474 -11.61 -18.84 -16.47
C ALA A 474 -10.68 -20.04 -16.65
N GLU A 475 -9.53 -19.77 -17.26
CA GLU A 475 -8.38 -20.64 -17.24
C GLU A 475 -7.31 -19.96 -16.36
N ILE A 476 -6.95 -20.61 -15.26
CA ILE A 476 -5.98 -20.12 -14.27
C ILE A 476 -4.76 -21.03 -14.32
N HIS A 477 -3.60 -20.46 -14.57
CA HIS A 477 -2.32 -21.17 -14.54
C HIS A 477 -1.61 -20.77 -13.26
N ILE A 478 -1.30 -21.74 -12.41
CA ILE A 478 -0.60 -21.53 -11.15
C ILE A 478 0.74 -22.26 -11.26
N HIS A 479 1.82 -21.52 -11.39
CA HIS A 479 3.16 -22.07 -11.44
C HIS A 479 3.78 -22.02 -10.04
N PRO A 480 4.54 -23.06 -9.62
CA PRO A 480 5.47 -22.87 -8.51
C PRO A 480 6.43 -21.74 -8.89
N GLU A 481 6.83 -20.92 -7.91
CA GLU A 481 7.78 -19.83 -8.14
C GLU A 481 9.02 -20.38 -8.88
N ILE A 482 9.23 -19.91 -10.11
CA ILE A 482 10.41 -20.28 -10.89
C ILE A 482 11.55 -19.46 -10.31
N ASP A 483 12.46 -20.13 -9.60
CA ASP A 483 13.71 -19.54 -9.14
C ASP A 483 14.46 -19.00 -10.38
N SER A 484 14.38 -17.68 -10.60
CA SER A 484 14.88 -17.01 -11.80
C SER A 484 16.42 -17.02 -11.92
N SER A 485 17.11 -17.73 -11.03
CA SER A 485 18.55 -17.92 -11.03
C SER A 485 19.07 -18.93 -12.06
N ASP A 486 18.20 -19.73 -12.70
CA ASP A 486 18.61 -20.67 -13.77
C ASP A 486 18.24 -20.18 -15.18
N SER A 487 18.96 -19.17 -15.67
CA SER A 487 18.75 -18.62 -17.03
C SER A 487 19.35 -19.49 -18.15
N SER A 488 19.55 -20.80 -17.93
CA SER A 488 20.24 -21.67 -18.90
C SER A 488 19.32 -22.42 -19.87
N LEU A 489 17.99 -22.30 -19.76
CA LEU A 489 17.05 -23.05 -20.60
C LEU A 489 15.99 -22.14 -21.26
N HIS A 490 16.34 -21.51 -22.38
CA HIS A 490 15.44 -21.31 -23.53
C HIS A 490 16.24 -20.99 -24.81
N LYS A 491 16.75 -22.06 -25.43
CA LYS A 491 16.90 -22.17 -26.89
C LYS A 491 16.45 -23.58 -27.28
N LEU A 492 15.20 -23.70 -27.70
CA LEU A 492 14.71 -24.69 -28.67
C LEU A 492 13.41 -24.16 -29.27
#